data_AF-A0A7C6FIB9-F1
#
_entry.id   AF-A0A7C6FIB9-F1
#
_cell.length_a   1.000
_cell.length_b   1.000
_cell.length_c   1.000
_cell.angle_alpha   90.00
_cell.angle_beta   90.00
_cell.angle_gamma   90.00
#
_symmetry.space_group_name_H-M   'P 1'
#
loop_
_entity.id
_entity.type
_entity.pdbx_description
1 polymer ?
#
loop_
_entity_poly.entity_id
_entity_poly.type
_entity_poly.pdbx_seq_one_letter_code
_entity_poly.pdbx_strand_id
1 'polypeptide(L)'
;LLIIKDVKVLCDVRKNALSQKYGFSKSQLQKACEGVKIKYVHIPQLGINSDKRQELNCQSDYDKLFKLYESTTLIQNKDYLLEVRKLIDKYKRVALTCFEKNPVQCHRSYVAKELMKLEKVNYKLTNIQ
;
A
#
# COMPACT_ATOMS: atom_id res chain seq x y z
N LEU A 1 15.51 7.26 1.90
CA LEU A 1 14.57 6.99 3.02
C LEU A 1 14.45 5.50 3.36
N LEU A 2 13.98 4.63 2.46
CA LEU A 2 13.77 3.20 2.76
C LEU A 2 15.03 2.50 3.28
N ILE A 3 16.19 2.78 2.70
CA ILE A 3 17.50 2.26 3.13
C ILE A 3 17.84 2.74 4.56
N ILE A 4 17.69 4.03 4.83
CA ILE A 4 17.95 4.64 6.17
C ILE A 4 17.05 4.01 7.24
N LYS A 5 15.81 3.68 6.87
CA LYS A 5 14.84 3.01 7.74
C LYS A 5 14.94 1.49 7.64
N ASP A 6 16.02 0.94 7.09
CA ASP A 6 16.28 -0.50 7.00
C ASP A 6 15.08 -1.33 6.49
N VAL A 7 14.31 -0.80 5.54
CA VAL A 7 13.16 -1.51 4.98
C VAL A 7 13.65 -2.72 4.20
N LYS A 8 13.08 -3.90 4.45
CA LYS A 8 13.43 -5.15 3.75
C LYS A 8 12.52 -5.44 2.57
N VAL A 9 11.26 -5.02 2.65
CA VAL A 9 10.26 -5.21 1.59
C VAL A 9 9.53 -3.91 1.32
N LEU A 10 9.47 -3.51 0.06
CA LEU A 10 8.52 -2.52 -0.43
C LEU A 10 7.31 -3.26 -1.02
N CYS A 11 6.17 -3.14 -0.36
CA CYS A 11 4.91 -3.68 -0.80
C CYS A 11 4.09 -2.59 -1.52
N ASP A 12 3.99 -2.71 -2.83
CA ASP A 12 3.20 -1.84 -3.69
C ASP A 12 1.76 -2.34 -3.74
N VAL A 13 0.82 -1.55 -3.23
CA VAL A 13 -0.62 -1.88 -3.23
C VAL A 13 -1.39 -1.12 -4.32
N ARG A 14 -0.71 -0.42 -5.23
CA ARG A 14 -1.36 0.28 -6.35
C ARG A 14 -2.06 -0.73 -7.27
N LYS A 15 -3.34 -0.46 -7.60
CA LYS A 15 -4.07 -1.28 -8.59
C LYS A 15 -3.34 -1.32 -9.92
N ASN A 16 -3.03 -0.12 -10.44
CA ASN A 16 -2.22 0.08 -11.63
C ASN A 16 -0.89 0.70 -11.19
N ALA A 17 0.19 -0.07 -11.23
CA ALA A 17 1.55 0.41 -10.93
C ALA A 17 2.19 1.15 -12.14
N LEU A 18 1.36 1.81 -12.94
CA LEU A 18 1.76 2.68 -14.03
C LEU A 18 1.89 4.10 -13.48
N SER A 19 2.98 4.78 -13.82
CA SER A 19 3.19 6.17 -13.45
C SER A 19 3.95 6.87 -14.57
N GLN A 20 3.46 8.05 -14.95
CA GLN A 20 4.17 8.95 -15.87
C GLN A 20 5.32 9.69 -15.16
N LYS A 21 5.37 9.64 -13.82
CA LYS A 21 6.47 10.19 -13.04
C LYS A 21 7.68 9.27 -13.19
N TYR A 22 8.78 9.82 -13.71
CA TYR A 22 10.04 9.11 -13.87
C TYR A 22 10.49 8.46 -12.54
N GLY A 23 10.86 7.17 -12.60
CA GLY A 23 11.27 6.36 -11.45
C GLY A 23 10.13 5.62 -10.72
N PHE A 24 8.85 5.90 -11.04
CA PHE A 24 7.70 5.35 -10.29
C PHE A 24 6.87 4.33 -11.07
N SER A 25 7.27 3.99 -12.30
CA SER A 25 6.72 2.81 -12.98
C SER A 25 7.13 1.53 -12.24
N LYS A 26 6.29 0.49 -12.30
CA LYS A 26 6.56 -0.81 -11.66
C LYS A 26 7.98 -1.30 -11.93
N SER A 27 8.41 -1.31 -13.20
CA SER A 27 9.70 -1.86 -13.61
C SER A 27 10.88 -1.04 -13.07
N GLN A 28 10.79 0.29 -13.09
CA GLN A 28 11.85 1.15 -12.57
C GLN A 28 11.92 1.10 -11.04
N LEU A 29 10.77 1.11 -10.37
CA LEU A 29 10.71 1.03 -8.91
C LEU A 29 11.23 -0.32 -8.40
N GLN A 30 10.84 -1.42 -9.06
CA GLN A 30 11.35 -2.75 -8.78
C GLN A 30 12.88 -2.81 -8.93
N LYS A 31 13.42 -2.36 -10.07
CA LYS A 31 14.87 -2.32 -10.31
C LYS A 31 15.61 -1.49 -9.26
N ALA A 32 15.07 -0.32 -8.91
CA ALA A 32 15.65 0.54 -7.90
C ALA A 32 15.68 -0.13 -6.51
N CYS A 33 14.60 -0.80 -6.11
CA CYS A 33 14.53 -1.55 -4.85
C CYS A 33 15.51 -2.73 -4.84
N GLU A 34 15.50 -3.55 -5.88
CA GLU A 34 16.34 -4.75 -5.96
C GLU A 34 17.83 -4.38 -5.99
N GLY A 35 18.19 -3.29 -6.69
CA GLY A 35 19.56 -2.76 -6.73
C GLY A 35 20.12 -2.38 -5.35
N VAL A 36 19.25 -2.11 -4.37
CA VAL A 36 19.64 -1.82 -2.97
C VAL A 36 19.20 -2.92 -2.00
N LYS A 37 18.95 -4.14 -2.52
CA LYS A 37 18.56 -5.33 -1.74
C LYS A 37 17.24 -5.20 -0.96
N ILE A 38 16.33 -4.37 -1.45
CA ILE A 38 14.95 -4.27 -0.96
C ILE A 38 14.06 -5.12 -1.86
N LYS A 39 13.36 -6.09 -1.29
CA LYS A 39 12.42 -6.92 -2.06
C LYS A 39 11.22 -6.07 -2.49
N TYR A 40 10.87 -6.15 -3.77
CA TYR A 40 9.66 -5.53 -4.29
C TYR A 40 8.53 -6.57 -4.40
N VAL A 41 7.35 -6.27 -3.85
CA VAL A 41 6.16 -7.11 -3.97
C VAL A 41 4.99 -6.24 -4.40
N HIS A 42 4.27 -6.65 -5.45
CA HIS A 42 3.11 -5.93 -5.96
C HIS A 42 1.83 -6.70 -5.66
N ILE A 43 0.90 -6.09 -4.92
CA ILE A 43 -0.39 -6.66 -4.50
C ILE A 43 -1.52 -5.73 -4.99
N PRO A 44 -1.83 -5.74 -6.30
CA PRO A 44 -2.82 -4.84 -6.89
C PRO A 44 -4.25 -5.06 -6.40
N GLN A 45 -4.55 -6.21 -5.80
CA GLN A 45 -5.87 -6.56 -5.27
C GLN A 45 -6.29 -5.67 -4.10
N LEU A 46 -5.32 -5.11 -3.37
CA LEU A 46 -5.56 -4.12 -2.33
C LEU A 46 -5.64 -2.69 -2.89
N GLY A 47 -5.54 -2.50 -4.20
CA GLY A 47 -5.59 -1.17 -4.82
C GLY A 47 -6.99 -0.72 -5.18
N ILE A 48 -7.23 0.59 -5.14
CA ILE A 48 -8.45 1.21 -5.67
C ILE A 48 -8.36 1.29 -7.20
N ASN A 49 -9.39 0.79 -7.89
CA ASN A 49 -9.49 0.89 -9.35
C ASN A 49 -9.52 2.37 -9.79
N SER A 50 -8.94 2.66 -10.96
CA SER A 50 -8.79 4.04 -11.45
C SER A 50 -10.10 4.70 -11.87
N ASP A 51 -11.08 3.92 -12.32
CA ASP A 51 -12.45 4.35 -12.61
C ASP A 51 -13.13 4.99 -11.38
N LYS A 52 -12.93 4.40 -10.19
CA LYS A 52 -13.48 4.92 -8.92
C LYS A 52 -12.79 6.20 -8.41
N ARG A 53 -11.75 6.69 -9.11
CA ARG A 53 -10.96 7.86 -8.72
C ARG A 53 -11.22 9.12 -9.55
N GLN A 54 -12.12 9.08 -10.54
CA GLN A 54 -12.26 10.14 -11.53
C GLN A 54 -13.05 11.38 -11.08
N GLU A 55 -13.82 11.31 -9.97
CA GLU A 55 -14.70 12.41 -9.53
C GLU A 55 -14.45 12.79 -8.05
N LEU A 56 -13.18 12.84 -7.64
CA LEU A 56 -12.82 13.20 -6.26
C LEU A 56 -12.55 14.72 -6.16
N ASN A 57 -13.62 15.51 -6.06
CA ASN A 57 -13.52 16.98 -6.07
C ASN A 57 -13.50 17.58 -4.66
N CYS A 58 -14.12 16.90 -3.69
CA CYS A 58 -14.20 17.37 -2.31
C CYS A 58 -13.91 16.25 -1.30
N GLN A 59 -13.68 16.61 -0.03
CA GLN A 59 -13.36 15.63 1.02
C GLN A 59 -14.46 14.57 1.19
N SER A 60 -15.74 14.93 1.03
CA SER A 60 -16.82 13.95 1.12
C SER A 60 -16.78 12.89 0.02
N ASP A 61 -16.19 13.18 -1.15
CA ASP A 61 -16.03 12.18 -2.21
C ASP A 61 -14.96 11.15 -1.83
N TYR A 62 -13.86 11.60 -1.21
CA TYR A 62 -12.86 10.71 -0.63
C TYR A 62 -13.45 9.85 0.49
N ASP A 63 -14.27 10.42 1.37
CA ASP A 63 -14.87 9.68 2.48
C ASP A 63 -15.82 8.58 1.96
N LYS A 64 -16.64 8.90 0.94
CA LYS A 64 -17.50 7.91 0.26
C LYS A 64 -16.68 6.82 -0.43
N LEU A 65 -15.63 7.21 -1.14
CA LEU A 65 -14.73 6.26 -1.81
C LEU A 65 -14.10 5.29 -0.81
N PHE A 66 -13.58 5.80 0.30
CA PHE A 66 -12.92 4.97 1.30
C PHE A 66 -13.90 4.10 2.10
N LYS A 67 -15.10 4.61 2.40
CA LYS A 67 -16.15 3.80 3.01
C LYS A 67 -16.54 2.63 2.12
N LEU A 68 -16.69 2.85 0.81
CA LEU A 68 -16.94 1.80 -0.17
C LEU A 68 -15.76 0.83 -0.27
N TYR A 69 -14.53 1.34 -0.27
CA TYR A 69 -13.32 0.52 -0.33
C TYR A 69 -13.17 -0.40 0.90
N GLU A 70 -13.43 0.11 2.12
CA GLU A 70 -13.46 -0.68 3.35
C GLU A 70 -14.56 -1.76 3.28
N SER A 71 -15.78 -1.42 2.84
CA SER A 71 -16.90 -2.37 2.80
C SER A 71 -16.91 -3.32 1.62
N THR A 72 -16.02 -3.14 0.63
CA THR A 72 -15.97 -4.00 -0.57
C THR A 72 -14.57 -4.59 -0.77
N THR A 73 -13.63 -3.80 -1.28
CA THR A 73 -12.31 -4.28 -1.70
C THR A 73 -11.54 -4.93 -0.55
N LEU A 74 -11.51 -4.32 0.64
CA LEU A 74 -10.77 -4.89 1.76
C LEU A 74 -11.39 -6.19 2.28
N ILE A 75 -12.73 -6.28 2.34
CA ILE A 75 -13.45 -7.50 2.77
C ILE A 75 -13.23 -8.63 1.77
N GLN A 76 -13.42 -8.35 0.47
CA GLN A 76 -13.31 -9.35 -0.59
C GLN A 76 -11.87 -9.84 -0.81
N ASN A 77 -10.88 -9.02 -0.46
CA ASN A 77 -9.46 -9.33 -0.69
C ASN A 77 -8.70 -9.56 0.62
N LYS A 78 -9.37 -10.07 1.66
CA LYS A 78 -8.77 -10.35 2.97
C LYS A 78 -7.56 -11.30 2.88
N ASP A 79 -7.57 -12.24 1.95
CA ASP A 79 -6.42 -13.14 1.72
C ASP A 79 -5.16 -12.37 1.33
N TYR A 80 -5.29 -11.27 0.58
CA TYR A 80 -4.16 -10.42 0.21
C TYR A 80 -3.67 -9.56 1.38
N LEU A 81 -4.52 -9.23 2.35
CA LEU A 81 -4.05 -8.67 3.63
C LEU A 81 -3.23 -9.70 4.40
N LEU A 82 -3.63 -10.98 4.38
CA LEU A 82 -2.85 -12.06 4.99
C LEU A 82 -1.51 -12.29 4.27
N GLU A 83 -1.43 -12.10 2.95
CA GLU A 83 -0.15 -12.10 2.23
C GLU A 83 0.77 -10.97 2.72
N VAL A 84 0.26 -9.76 2.93
CA VAL A 84 1.05 -8.68 3.54
C VAL A 84 1.47 -9.05 4.96
N ARG A 85 0.57 -9.66 5.76
CA ARG A 85 0.90 -10.15 7.10
C ARG A 85 2.05 -11.16 7.08
N LYS A 86 2.05 -12.12 6.15
CA LYS A 86 3.15 -13.09 5.96
C LYS A 86 4.47 -12.39 5.64
N LEU A 87 4.45 -11.33 4.82
CA LEU A 87 5.65 -10.53 4.54
C LEU A 87 6.15 -9.82 5.80
N ILE A 88 5.25 -9.24 6.60
CA ILE A 88 5.60 -8.61 7.88
C ILE A 88 6.22 -9.64 8.83
N ASP A 89 5.63 -10.83 8.95
CA ASP A 89 6.14 -11.88 9.82
C ASP A 89 7.50 -12.40 9.39
N LYS A 90 7.72 -12.56 8.09
CA LYS A 90 8.98 -13.05 7.53
C LYS A 90 10.10 -12.03 7.56
N TYR A 91 9.82 -10.79 7.15
CA TYR A 91 10.86 -9.77 6.91
C TYR A 91 10.93 -8.67 7.96
N LYS A 92 9.95 -8.59 8.87
CA LYS A 92 9.80 -7.65 9.98
C LYS A 92 9.66 -6.17 9.59
N ARG A 93 10.38 -5.69 8.58
CA ARG A 93 10.38 -4.30 8.12
C ARG A 93 9.82 -4.20 6.70
N VAL A 94 8.52 -3.97 6.63
CA VAL A 94 7.76 -3.85 5.37
C VAL A 94 7.22 -2.42 5.25
N ALA A 95 7.43 -1.77 4.11
CA ALA A 95 6.83 -0.49 3.79
C ALA A 95 5.71 -0.67 2.76
N LEU A 96 4.56 -0.02 3.00
CA LEU A 96 3.48 0.07 2.02
C LEU A 96 3.69 1.29 1.13
N THR A 97 3.56 1.13 -0.18
CA THR A 97 3.61 2.23 -1.14
C THR A 97 2.35 2.35 -1.98
N CYS A 98 2.06 3.59 -2.35
CA CYS A 98 0.89 4.02 -3.09
C CYS A 98 1.22 5.29 -3.88
N PHE A 99 0.28 5.83 -4.67
CA PHE A 99 0.52 7.01 -5.50
C PHE A 99 0.41 8.32 -4.73
N GLU A 100 -0.57 8.43 -3.82
CA GLU A 100 -0.90 9.70 -3.17
C GLU A 100 0.12 10.07 -2.08
N LYS A 101 0.51 11.36 -2.05
CA LYS A 101 1.45 11.89 -1.05
C LYS A 101 0.81 11.96 0.34
N ASN A 102 -0.44 12.43 0.41
CA ASN A 102 -1.16 12.64 1.67
C ASN A 102 -1.75 11.31 2.20
N PRO A 103 -1.33 10.81 3.38
CA PRO A 103 -1.87 9.60 3.98
C PRO A 103 -3.39 9.62 4.20
N VAL A 104 -3.98 10.79 4.45
CA VAL A 104 -5.44 10.94 4.69
C VAL A 104 -6.23 10.72 3.39
N GLN A 105 -5.62 10.98 2.25
CA GLN A 105 -6.21 10.80 0.92
C GLN A 105 -5.66 9.55 0.23
N CYS A 106 -5.05 8.63 0.99
CA CYS A 106 -4.37 7.47 0.44
C CYS A 106 -4.91 6.16 1.02
N HIS A 107 -5.24 5.21 0.14
CA HIS A 107 -5.77 3.91 0.53
C HIS A 107 -4.77 3.06 1.34
N ARG A 108 -3.47 3.34 1.26
CA ARG A 108 -2.45 2.63 2.05
C ARG A 108 -2.71 2.73 3.56
N SER A 109 -3.30 3.83 4.03
CA SER A 109 -3.65 4.03 5.44
C SER A 109 -4.77 3.09 5.88
N TYR A 110 -5.73 2.83 5.01
CA TYR A 110 -6.81 1.87 5.24
C TYR A 110 -6.30 0.42 5.23
N VAL A 111 -5.41 0.08 4.30
CA VAL A 111 -4.70 -1.21 4.32
C VAL A 111 -3.93 -1.39 5.63
N ALA A 112 -3.16 -0.38 6.04
CA ALA A 112 -2.40 -0.42 7.29
C ALA A 112 -3.31 -0.59 8.52
N LYS A 113 -4.44 0.13 8.56
CA LYS A 113 -5.45 0.03 9.62
C LYS A 113 -6.04 -1.37 9.71
N GLU A 114 -6.41 -1.99 8.58
CA GLU A 114 -6.94 -3.35 8.57
C GLU A 114 -5.90 -4.39 9.01
N LEU A 115 -4.62 -4.21 8.63
CA LEU A 115 -3.54 -5.06 9.12
C LEU A 115 -3.42 -5.00 10.64
N MET A 116 -3.51 -3.80 11.24
CA MET A 116 -3.47 -3.62 12.69
C MET A 116 -4.66 -4.22 13.45
N LYS A 117 -5.77 -4.53 12.75
CA LYS A 117 -6.95 -5.20 13.32
C LYS A 117 -6.89 -6.73 13.24
N LEU A 118 -5.90 -7.29 12.52
CA LEU A 118 -5.75 -8.73 12.45
C LEU A 118 -5.42 -9.32 13.82
N GLU A 119 -5.73 -10.60 14.02
CA GLU A 119 -5.39 -11.29 15.26
C GLU A 119 -3.87 -11.40 15.44
N LYS A 120 -3.42 -11.39 16.71
CA LYS A 120 -2.01 -11.59 17.09
C LYS A 120 -1.04 -10.59 16.44
N VAL A 121 -1.44 -9.32 16.33
CA VAL A 121 -0.56 -8.23 15.87
C VAL A 121 0.54 -8.00 16.90
N ASN A 122 1.78 -8.22 16.48
CA ASN A 122 3.00 -8.03 17.27
C ASN A 122 3.98 -7.04 16.60
N TYR A 123 3.46 -6.20 15.71
CA TYR A 123 4.19 -5.19 14.96
C TYR A 123 3.56 -3.81 15.17
N LYS A 124 4.32 -2.76 14.86
CA LYS A 124 3.87 -1.38 15.02
C LYS A 124 3.78 -0.71 13.65
N LEU A 125 2.74 0.11 13.46
CA LEU A 125 2.64 1.01 12.32
C LEU A 125 3.47 2.26 12.59
N THR A 126 4.26 2.70 11.62
CA THR A 126 5.02 3.95 11.69
C THR A 126 4.94 4.67 10.35
N ASN A 127 4.59 5.95 10.39
CA ASN A 127 4.64 6.80 9.22
C ASN A 127 6.08 7.27 8.98
N ILE A 128 6.60 6.96 7.79
CA ILE A 128 7.90 7.45 7.32
C ILE A 128 7.65 8.61 6.36
N GLN A 129 7.65 9.84 6.88
CA GLN A 129 7.70 11.06 6.08
C GLN A 129 9.14 11.37 5.67
#